data_AF-A0A699SRP3-F1
#
_entry.id   AF-A0A699SRP3-F1
#
_cell.length_a   1.000
_cell.length_b   1.000
_cell.length_c   1.000
_cell.angle_alpha   90.00
_cell.angle_beta   90.00
_cell.angle_gamma   90.00
#
_symmetry.space_group_name_H-M   'P 1'
#
loop_
_entity.id
_entity.type
_entity.pdbx_description
1 polymer ?
#
loop_
_entity_poly.entity_id
_entity_poly.type
_entity_poly.pdbx_seq_one_letter_code
_entity_poly.pdbx_strand_id
1 'polypeptide(L)' 'ASVLRAGGHAVDAAVAVSLCLGVVNPMASGIGGGGFMVVRSADTLQTTAFDFRETAPLAASEVDFYLIV' A
#
# COMPACT_ATOMS: atom_id res chain seq x y z
N ALA A 1 -12.98 2.68 11.23
CA ALA A 1 -13.64 1.47 11.80
C ALA A 1 -15.02 1.14 11.22
N SER A 2 -15.55 1.91 10.25
CA SER A 2 -16.84 1.61 9.60
C SER A 2 -16.84 0.28 8.84
N VAL A 3 -15.80 -0.01 8.08
CA VAL A 3 -15.69 -1.23 7.25
C VAL A 3 -15.72 -2.52 8.09
N LEU A 4 -14.93 -2.58 9.16
CA LEU A 4 -14.94 -3.72 10.08
C LEU A 4 -16.31 -3.91 10.75
N ARG A 5 -16.96 -2.81 11.16
CA ARG A 5 -18.31 -2.86 11.75
C ARG A 5 -19.38 -3.32 10.76
N ALA A 6 -19.15 -3.09 9.46
CA ALA A 6 -20.01 -3.58 8.40
C ALA A 6 -19.73 -5.05 8.03
N GLY A 7 -18.83 -5.74 8.75
CA GLY A 7 -18.48 -7.14 8.51
C GLY A 7 -17.38 -7.37 7.47
N GLY A 8 -16.68 -6.32 7.03
CA GLY A 8 -15.56 -6.46 6.09
C GLY A 8 -14.32 -7.10 6.72
N HIS A 9 -13.46 -7.70 5.90
CA HIS A 9 -12.19 -8.28 6.34
C HIS A 9 -11.17 -7.18 6.71
N ALA A 10 -10.11 -7.57 7.42
CA ALA A 10 -9.02 -6.68 7.77
C ALA A 10 -8.38 -6.00 6.53
N VAL A 11 -8.28 -6.74 5.42
CA VAL A 11 -7.76 -6.21 4.15
C VAL A 11 -8.69 -5.16 3.54
N ASP A 12 -10.01 -5.38 3.54
CA ASP A 12 -10.98 -4.39 3.06
C ASP A 12 -10.88 -3.07 3.83
N ALA A 13 -10.75 -3.18 5.15
CA ALA A 13 -10.57 -2.03 6.03
C ALA A 13 -9.25 -1.30 5.75
N ALA A 14 -8.15 -2.04 5.51
CA ALA A 14 -6.86 -1.46 5.15
C ALA A 14 -6.93 -0.69 3.83
N VAL A 15 -7.54 -1.27 2.78
CA VAL A 15 -7.71 -0.60 1.48
C VAL A 15 -8.55 0.68 1.61
N ALA A 16 -9.66 0.64 2.34
CA ALA A 16 -10.49 1.82 2.57
C ALA A 16 -9.75 2.92 3.35
N VAL A 17 -8.92 2.55 4.32
CA VAL A 17 -8.07 3.49 5.05
C VAL A 17 -7.01 4.10 4.13
N SER A 18 -6.35 3.30 3.29
CA SER A 18 -5.35 3.82 2.33
C SER A 18 -5.95 4.84 1.38
N LEU A 19 -7.16 4.59 0.85
CA LEU A 19 -7.88 5.56 0.02
C LEU A 19 -8.26 6.83 0.79
N CYS A 20 -8.71 6.69 2.04
CA CYS A 20 -9.01 7.82 2.91
C CYS A 20 -7.74 8.67 3.17
N LEU A 21 -6.61 8.04 3.49
CA LEU A 21 -5.33 8.70 3.68
C LEU A 21 -4.87 9.43 2.42
N GLY A 22 -5.13 8.88 1.23
CA GLY A 22 -4.91 9.57 -0.04
C GLY A 22 -5.65 10.90 -0.19
N VAL A 23 -6.72 11.13 0.58
CA VAL A 23 -7.48 12.39 0.60
C VAL A 23 -7.08 13.26 1.79
N VAL A 24 -6.99 12.69 3.00
CA VAL A 24 -6.79 13.48 4.22
C VAL A 24 -5.32 13.75 4.55
N ASN A 25 -4.40 12.94 4.02
CA ASN A 25 -2.96 13.12 4.13
C ASN A 25 -2.25 12.79 2.79
N PRO A 26 -2.56 13.55 1.72
CA PRO A 26 -2.13 13.23 0.35
C PRO A 26 -0.62 13.34 0.15
N MET A 27 0.09 14.07 1.03
CA MET A 27 1.54 14.20 0.97
C MET A 27 2.27 12.93 1.40
N ALA A 28 1.63 12.05 2.18
CA ALA A 28 2.25 10.85 2.73
C ALA A 28 1.77 9.55 2.10
N SER A 29 0.57 9.53 1.52
CA SER A 29 -0.04 8.34 0.93
C SER A 29 -0.91 8.73 -0.25
N GLY A 30 -1.05 7.81 -1.21
CA GLY A 30 -1.92 7.99 -2.36
C GLY A 30 -1.69 6.93 -3.42
N ILE A 31 -2.56 6.93 -4.43
CA ILE A 31 -2.52 5.96 -5.54
C ILE A 31 -1.31 6.12 -6.47
N GLY A 32 -0.58 7.23 -6.36
CA GLY A 32 0.61 7.52 -7.16
C GLY A 32 1.93 7.02 -6.56
N GLY A 33 1.89 6.43 -5.37
CA GLY A 33 3.06 5.82 -4.72
C GLY A 33 2.97 4.31 -4.67
N GLY A 34 3.64 3.71 -3.69
CA GLY A 34 3.67 2.28 -3.44
C GLY A 34 3.69 1.94 -1.95
N GLY A 35 3.97 0.70 -1.62
CA GLY A 35 4.02 0.26 -0.24
C GLY A 35 4.10 -1.25 -0.06
N PHE A 36 3.90 -1.67 1.18
CA PHE A 36 3.94 -3.05 1.61
C PHE A 36 2.74 -3.37 2.48
N MET A 37 2.19 -4.58 2.33
CA MET A 37 1.12 -5.08 3.19
C MET A 37 1.47 -6.48 3.67
N VAL A 38 1.49 -6.69 4.98
CA VAL A 38 1.67 -8.02 5.59
C VAL A 38 0.33 -8.48 6.12
N VAL A 39 -0.17 -9.59 5.58
CA VAL A 39 -1.48 -10.16 5.93
C VAL A 39 -1.27 -11.52 6.58
N ARG A 40 -1.91 -11.72 7.72
CA ARG A 40 -2.05 -13.03 8.37
C ARG A 40 -3.47 -13.53 8.13
N SER A 41 -3.62 -14.65 7.45
CA SER A 41 -4.91 -15.32 7.36
C SER A 41 -5.27 -15.93 8.71
N ALA A 42 -6.50 -15.67 9.17
CA ALA A 42 -7.04 -16.31 10.36
C ALA A 42 -7.41 -17.78 10.10
N ASP A 43 -7.80 -18.12 8.88
CA ASP A 43 -8.28 -19.46 8.52
C ASP A 43 -7.12 -20.44 8.33
N THR A 44 -6.07 -20.03 7.63
CA THR A 44 -4.93 -20.90 7.29
C THR A 44 -3.71 -20.69 8.18
N LEU A 45 -3.72 -19.64 9.01
CA LEU A 45 -2.57 -19.20 9.81
C LEU A 45 -1.33 -18.91 8.95
N GLN A 46 -1.48 -18.68 7.65
CA GLN A 46 -0.39 -18.29 6.76
C GLN A 46 -0.19 -16.77 6.80
N THR A 47 1.07 -16.36 6.75
CA THR A 47 1.45 -14.96 6.61
C THR A 47 1.94 -14.72 5.18
N THR A 48 1.41 -13.71 4.53
CA THR A 48 1.81 -13.30 3.17
C THR A 48 2.21 -11.83 3.19
N ALA A 49 3.32 -11.51 2.56
CA ALA A 49 3.74 -10.14 2.29
C ALA A 49 3.42 -9.79 0.84
N PHE A 50 2.77 -8.65 0.65
CA PHE A 50 2.50 -8.05 -0.64
C PHE A 50 3.43 -6.85 -0.79
N ASP A 51 4.30 -6.90 -1.78
CA ASP A 51 5.17 -5.81 -2.20
C ASP A 51 4.55 -5.17 -3.45
N PHE A 52 4.17 -3.91 -3.33
CA PHE A 52 3.66 -3.08 -4.41
C PHE A 52 4.44 -1.76 -4.42
N ARG A 53 5.73 -1.82 -4.10
CA ARG A 53 6.65 -0.69 -4.21
C ARG A 53 6.80 -0.28 -5.67
N GLU A 54 7.04 1.01 -5.86
CA GLU A 54 7.27 1.61 -7.16
C GLU A 54 8.53 1.04 -7.81
N THR A 55 8.49 0.93 -9.14
CA THR A 55 9.63 0.49 -9.95
C THR A 55 10.09 1.63 -10.83
N ALA A 56 11.41 1.79 -10.96
CA ALA A 56 11.98 2.75 -11.90
C ALA A 56 11.45 2.47 -13.33
N PRO A 57 11.08 3.51 -14.09
CA PRO A 57 10.61 3.32 -15.46
C PRO A 57 11.74 2.78 -16.34
N LEU A 58 11.39 2.08 -17.42
CA LEU A 58 12.37 1.45 -18.32
C LEU A 58 13.36 2.45 -18.97
N ALA A 59 12.94 3.70 -19.11
CA ALA A 59 13.77 4.77 -19.67
C ALA A 59 14.78 5.34 -18.67
N ALA A 60 14.71 4.99 -17.39
CA ALA A 60 15.67 5.45 -16.38
C ALA A 60 17.02 4.75 -16.58
N SER A 61 18.09 5.52 -16.52
CA SER A 61 19.47 5.02 -16.54
C SER A 61 20.23 5.43 -15.28
N GLU A 62 21.35 4.77 -14.98
CA GLU A 62 22.16 5.07 -13.79
C GLU A 62 22.68 6.51 -13.76
N VAL A 63 22.92 7.13 -14.92
CA VAL A 63 23.37 8.53 -15.02
C VAL A 63 22.24 9.54 -14.78
N ASP A 64 20.98 9.11 -14.83
CA ASP A 64 19.80 9.96 -14.54
C ASP A 64 19.39 9.92 -13.06
N PHE A 65 19.97 9.02 -12.25
CA PHE A 65 19.75 8.94 -10.81
C PHE A 65 20.43 10.12 -10.09
N TYR A 66 19.88 11.32 -10.24
CA TYR A 66 20.04 12.35 -9.21
C TYR A 66 19.31 11.86 -7.96
N LEU A 67 20.05 11.65 -6.88
CA LEU A 67 19.61 11.18 -5.57
C LEU A 67 18.15 11.57 -5.24
N ILE A 68 17.27 10.58 -5.18
CA ILE A 68 16.07 10.62 -4.35
C ILE A 68 16.09 9.35 -3.51
N VAL A 69 16.85 9.43 -2.41
CA VAL A 69 16.65 8.66 -1.18
C VAL A 69 16.76 9.63 -0.02
#